data_AF-A0A255TTB4-F1
#
_entry.id   AF-A0A255TTB4-F1
#
_cell.length_a   1.000
_cell.length_b   1.000
_cell.length_c   1.000
_cell.angle_alpha   90.00
_cell.angle_beta   90.00
_cell.angle_gamma   90.00
#
_symmetry.space_group_name_H-M   'P 1'
#
loop_
_entity.id
_entity.type
_entity.pdbx_description
1 polymer ?
#
loop_
_entity_poly.entity_id
_entity_poly.type
_entity_poly.pdbx_seq_one_letter_code
_entity_poly.pdbx_strand_id
1 'polypeptide(L)'
;MKTKLHLIIFCLLLFLAGGGSVIQAADSWKYPTEKPKTPFGGGDGSQWNPYRIDNAQQLANFSYMVTKEGENYEGKYFVLTNDITLNDNVLNASGTGLRYDVSNYKEWTPIGDRSVWDYGIFKGIFDGQGHTIR
;
A
#
# COMPACT_ATOMS: atom_id res chain seq x y z
N MET A 1 -16.44 -43.90 2.79
CA MET A 1 -17.22 -42.67 3.08
C MET A 1 -16.21 -41.52 3.08
N LYS A 2 -16.07 -40.69 2.02
CA LYS A 2 -16.86 -39.48 1.63
C LYS A 2 -16.94 -38.47 2.80
N THR A 3 -16.64 -37.16 2.76
CA THR A 3 -16.16 -36.13 1.79
C THR A 3 -15.96 -34.80 2.55
N LYS A 4 -14.88 -34.04 2.23
CA LYS A 4 -14.71 -32.56 2.10
C LYS A 4 -15.57 -31.51 2.89
N LEU A 5 -14.87 -30.56 3.56
CA LEU A 5 -14.79 -29.08 3.30
C LEU A 5 -15.90 -28.09 3.78
N HIS A 6 -15.55 -27.14 4.68
CA HIS A 6 -15.60 -25.64 4.53
C HIS A 6 -15.77 -24.83 5.86
N LEU A 7 -15.36 -23.55 5.79
CA LEU A 7 -15.72 -22.36 6.60
C LEU A 7 -14.77 -22.01 7.77
N ILE A 8 -13.73 -21.19 7.56
CA ILE A 8 -13.76 -19.71 7.61
C ILE A 8 -14.55 -19.21 8.83
N ILE A 9 -13.85 -18.93 9.93
CA ILE A 9 -14.34 -18.02 10.98
C ILE A 9 -13.34 -16.86 11.05
N PHE A 10 -13.55 -15.95 10.11
CA PHE A 10 -13.12 -14.57 10.16
C PHE A 10 -14.17 -13.83 11.01
N CYS A 11 -13.84 -13.49 12.25
CA CYS A 11 -14.40 -12.41 13.07
C CYS A 11 -14.20 -12.73 14.56
N LEU A 12 -13.11 -12.25 15.15
CA LEU A 12 -13.17 -11.81 16.54
C LEU A 12 -12.98 -10.29 16.56
N LEU A 13 -14.11 -9.60 16.44
CA LEU A 13 -14.29 -8.23 16.90
C LEU A 13 -14.13 -8.23 18.42
N LEU A 14 -12.97 -7.82 18.90
CA LEU A 14 -12.80 -7.31 20.26
C LEU A 14 -12.71 -5.78 20.17
N PHE A 15 -13.87 -5.13 20.06
CA PHE A 15 -14.00 -3.75 20.50
C PHE A 15 -14.19 -3.78 22.03
N LEU A 16 -13.12 -3.50 22.76
CA LEU A 16 -13.21 -3.06 24.15
C LEU A 16 -12.84 -1.59 24.20
N ALA A 17 -13.79 -0.81 24.71
CA ALA A 17 -13.73 0.62 24.90
C ALA A 17 -12.57 1.05 25.81
N GLY A 18 -11.86 2.10 25.40
CA GLY A 18 -10.86 2.78 26.22
C GLY A 18 -9.97 3.67 25.35
N GLY A 19 -9.89 4.96 25.66
CA GLY A 19 -9.29 6.01 24.83
C GLY A 19 -7.93 5.67 24.23
N GLY A 20 -7.86 5.80 22.89
CA GLY A 20 -6.67 5.56 22.09
C GLY A 20 -7.01 5.18 20.65
N SER A 21 -8.05 5.77 20.05
CA SER A 21 -8.37 5.52 18.65
C SER A 21 -7.51 6.42 17.77
N VAL A 22 -7.01 5.86 16.66
CA VAL A 22 -6.54 6.49 15.41
C VAL A 22 -5.04 6.49 15.01
N ILE A 23 -4.22 5.49 15.39
CA ILE A 23 -2.87 5.34 14.78
C ILE A 23 -2.60 3.98 14.12
N GLN A 24 -3.61 3.30 13.57
CA GLN A 24 -3.36 1.97 12.97
C GLN A 24 -2.71 2.04 11.59
N ALA A 25 -3.16 2.95 10.70
CA ALA A 25 -2.70 2.98 9.32
C ALA A 25 -1.32 3.62 9.17
N ALA A 26 -1.10 4.80 9.76
CA ALA A 26 0.20 5.45 9.74
C ALA A 26 1.24 4.54 10.38
N ASP A 27 1.08 4.05 11.61
CA ASP A 27 2.11 3.21 12.26
C ASP A 27 2.39 1.87 11.55
N SER A 28 1.49 1.41 10.66
CA SER A 28 1.61 0.11 9.99
C SER A 28 2.69 0.04 8.91
N TRP A 29 3.24 1.17 8.44
CA TRP A 29 4.20 1.16 7.34
C TRP A 29 5.36 2.14 7.47
N LYS A 30 6.45 1.81 6.80
CA LYS A 30 7.63 2.68 6.65
C LYS A 30 8.31 2.43 5.32
N TYR A 31 9.04 3.42 4.81
CA TYR A 31 9.91 3.16 3.66
C TYR A 31 10.99 2.14 4.02
N PRO A 32 11.27 1.19 3.11
CA PRO A 32 12.45 0.34 3.24
C PRO A 32 13.73 1.15 3.31
N THR A 33 14.71 0.66 4.06
CA THR A 33 16.08 1.16 4.04
C THR A 33 16.99 0.32 3.13
N GLU A 34 16.50 -0.85 2.72
CA GLU A 34 17.16 -1.80 1.81
C GLU A 34 16.12 -2.48 0.93
N LYS A 35 16.55 -3.04 -0.20
CA LYS A 35 15.69 -3.76 -1.15
C LYS A 35 14.87 -4.87 -0.47
N PRO A 36 13.53 -4.78 -0.45
CA PRO A 36 12.69 -5.83 0.13
C PRO A 36 12.82 -7.15 -0.64
N LYS A 37 12.94 -8.27 0.08
CA LYS A 37 12.96 -9.62 -0.53
C LYS A 37 11.63 -9.99 -1.20
N THR A 38 10.53 -9.54 -0.61
CA THR A 38 9.15 -9.78 -1.09
C THR A 38 8.40 -8.44 -1.10
N PRO A 39 8.63 -7.59 -2.12
CA PRO A 39 8.08 -6.24 -2.12
C PRO A 39 6.55 -6.21 -2.23
N PHE A 40 5.93 -7.25 -2.80
CA PHE A 40 4.52 -7.33 -3.14
C PHE A 40 3.84 -8.56 -2.51
N GLY A 41 2.51 -8.60 -2.51
CA GLY A 41 1.67 -9.72 -2.01
C GLY A 41 1.69 -10.98 -2.90
N GLY A 42 2.67 -11.10 -3.80
CA GLY A 42 2.83 -12.15 -4.79
C GLY A 42 2.51 -11.70 -6.22
N GLY A 43 2.41 -12.66 -7.13
CA GLY A 43 2.39 -12.42 -8.57
C GLY A 43 3.80 -12.42 -9.17
N ASP A 44 3.90 -12.57 -10.50
CA ASP A 44 5.15 -12.50 -11.26
C ASP A 44 5.21 -11.26 -12.19
N GLY A 45 4.17 -10.43 -12.13
CA GLY A 45 4.03 -9.21 -12.90
C GLY A 45 3.66 -9.45 -14.36
N SER A 46 3.34 -10.67 -14.78
CA SER A 46 2.72 -10.92 -16.08
C SER A 46 1.26 -10.45 -16.09
N GLN A 47 0.69 -10.29 -17.29
CA GLN A 47 -0.72 -9.90 -17.45
C GLN A 47 -1.69 -10.86 -16.76
N TRP A 48 -1.37 -12.16 -16.72
CA TRP A 48 -2.22 -13.20 -16.13
C TRP A 48 -1.96 -13.42 -14.64
N ASN A 49 -0.84 -12.91 -14.12
CA ASN A 49 -0.45 -13.03 -12.72
C ASN A 49 0.25 -11.73 -12.25
N PRO A 50 -0.48 -10.60 -12.23
CA PRO A 50 0.07 -9.30 -11.89
C PRO A 50 0.60 -9.28 -10.46
N TYR A 51 1.56 -8.39 -10.19
CA TYR A 51 1.99 -8.13 -8.83
C TYR A 51 0.81 -7.55 -8.02
N ARG A 52 0.56 -8.11 -6.84
CA ARG A 52 -0.54 -7.68 -5.97
C ARG A 52 -0.07 -6.72 -4.90
N ILE A 53 -0.83 -5.64 -4.70
CA ILE A 53 -0.66 -4.72 -3.59
C ILE A 53 -1.96 -4.70 -2.78
N ASP A 54 -1.88 -5.11 -1.52
CA ASP A 54 -3.04 -5.25 -0.61
C ASP A 54 -2.93 -4.41 0.67
N ASN A 55 -1.77 -3.78 0.91
CA ASN A 55 -1.53 -2.99 2.11
C ASN A 55 -0.52 -1.85 1.88
N ALA A 56 -0.47 -0.94 2.86
CA ALA A 56 0.36 0.27 2.82
C ALA A 56 1.86 -0.02 2.75
N GLN A 57 2.35 -1.07 3.42
CA GLN A 57 3.76 -1.44 3.38
C GLN A 57 4.19 -1.91 1.99
N GLN A 58 3.35 -2.69 1.29
CA GLN A 58 3.64 -3.11 -0.09
C GLN A 58 3.60 -1.93 -1.06
N LEU A 59 2.71 -0.95 -0.85
CA LEU A 59 2.70 0.28 -1.63
C LEU A 59 3.97 1.12 -1.39
N ALA A 60 4.43 1.22 -0.14
CA ALA A 60 5.69 1.87 0.20
C ALA A 60 6.91 1.15 -0.40
N ASN A 61 6.91 -0.19 -0.39
CA ASN A 61 7.92 -1.00 -1.07
C ASN A 61 7.91 -0.69 -2.58
N PHE A 62 6.74 -0.59 -3.19
CA PHE A 62 6.63 -0.27 -4.61
C PHE A 62 7.26 1.08 -4.96
N SER A 63 6.95 2.12 -4.18
CA SER A 63 7.56 3.44 -4.32
C SER A 63 9.09 3.38 -4.18
N TYR A 64 9.60 2.64 -3.19
CA TYR A 64 11.05 2.44 -3.01
C TYR A 64 11.69 1.71 -4.20
N MET A 65 11.09 0.61 -4.68
CA MET A 65 11.63 -0.16 -5.79
C MET A 65 11.73 0.68 -7.07
N VAL A 66 10.72 1.51 -7.35
CA VAL A 66 10.80 2.43 -8.49
C VAL A 66 11.83 3.51 -8.22
N THR A 67 11.67 4.30 -7.15
CA THR A 67 12.42 5.56 -6.96
C THR A 67 13.86 5.38 -6.50
N LYS A 68 14.16 4.34 -5.71
CA LYS A 68 15.47 4.11 -5.08
C LYS A 68 16.25 2.95 -5.68
N GLU A 69 15.56 1.93 -6.18
CA GLU A 69 16.22 0.81 -6.87
C GLU A 69 16.24 1.01 -8.40
N GLY A 70 15.39 1.90 -8.93
CA GLY A 70 15.35 2.21 -10.36
C GLY A 70 14.61 1.17 -11.19
N GLU A 71 13.85 0.28 -10.57
CA GLU A 71 13.08 -0.75 -11.26
C GLU A 71 11.92 -0.10 -12.01
N ASN A 72 12.04 -0.02 -13.35
CA ASN A 72 11.05 0.69 -14.16
C ASN A 72 9.79 -0.14 -14.43
N TYR A 73 9.85 -1.47 -14.25
CA TYR A 73 8.74 -2.40 -14.47
C TYR A 73 8.08 -2.33 -15.86
N GLU A 74 8.85 -2.02 -16.90
CA GLU A 74 8.33 -2.01 -18.28
C GLU A 74 7.71 -3.37 -18.65
N GLY A 75 6.50 -3.34 -19.22
CA GLY A 75 5.74 -4.53 -19.60
C GLY A 75 5.20 -5.36 -18.42
N LYS A 76 5.32 -4.88 -17.18
CA LYS A 76 4.78 -5.55 -15.99
C LYS A 76 3.45 -4.96 -15.54
N TYR A 77 2.66 -5.79 -14.87
CA TYR A 77 1.30 -5.49 -14.43
C TYR A 77 1.22 -5.52 -12.90
N PHE A 78 0.50 -4.55 -12.36
CA PHE A 78 0.22 -4.38 -10.94
C PHE A 78 -1.28 -4.21 -10.74
N VAL A 79 -1.79 -4.82 -9.67
CA VAL A 79 -3.18 -4.64 -9.24
C VAL A 79 -3.27 -4.29 -7.76
N LEU A 80 -4.21 -3.41 -7.42
CA LEU A 80 -4.69 -3.33 -6.04
C LEU A 80 -5.66 -4.49 -5.80
N THR A 81 -5.58 -5.09 -4.61
CA THR A 81 -6.52 -6.17 -4.19
C THR A 81 -7.25 -5.86 -2.89
N ASN A 82 -7.02 -4.65 -2.36
CA ASN A 82 -7.69 -4.12 -1.19
C ASN A 82 -7.60 -2.58 -1.20
N ASP A 83 -8.49 -1.93 -0.44
CA ASP A 83 -8.32 -0.50 -0.12
C ASP A 83 -7.10 -0.30 0.77
N ILE A 84 -6.29 0.71 0.46
CA ILE A 84 -5.06 1.04 1.18
C ILE A 84 -5.23 2.39 1.87
N THR A 85 -4.96 2.42 3.16
CA THR A 85 -4.93 3.66 3.95
C THR A 85 -3.47 3.93 4.34
N LEU A 86 -2.89 5.04 3.86
CA LEU A 86 -1.54 5.50 4.18
C LEU A 86 -1.53 6.34 5.46
N ASN A 87 -2.54 7.20 5.62
CA ASN A 87 -2.78 7.99 6.80
C ASN A 87 -4.27 7.95 7.12
N ASP A 88 -4.61 8.00 8.41
CA ASP A 88 -6.01 8.00 8.85
C ASP A 88 -6.32 9.31 9.59
N ASN A 89 -7.58 9.72 9.59
CA ASN A 89 -8.05 10.93 10.26
C ASN A 89 -7.30 12.21 9.86
N VAL A 90 -6.92 12.32 8.58
CA VAL A 90 -6.12 13.42 8.06
C VAL A 90 -6.81 14.77 8.22
N LEU A 91 -8.12 14.83 7.93
CA LEU A 91 -8.89 16.07 7.93
C LEU A 91 -9.56 16.34 9.29
N ASN A 92 -9.60 17.60 9.68
CA ASN A 92 -10.37 18.07 10.83
C ASN A 92 -11.89 17.89 10.60
N ALA A 93 -12.69 18.07 11.66
CA ALA A 93 -14.14 17.83 11.60
C ALA A 93 -14.87 18.70 10.56
N SER A 94 -14.34 19.88 10.22
CA SER A 94 -14.90 20.78 9.21
C SER A 94 -14.40 20.49 7.79
N GLY A 95 -13.44 19.59 7.60
CA GLY A 95 -12.84 19.27 6.29
C GLY A 95 -11.99 20.41 5.70
N THR A 96 -11.66 21.44 6.48
CA THR A 96 -11.00 22.66 6.00
C THR A 96 -9.49 22.67 6.23
N GLY A 97 -8.96 21.65 6.92
CA GLY A 97 -7.54 21.55 7.23
C GLY A 97 -7.20 20.23 7.89
N LEU A 98 -5.92 20.09 8.28
CA LEU A 98 -5.44 18.90 8.95
C LEU A 98 -6.02 18.79 10.37
N ARG A 99 -6.34 17.57 10.81
CA ARG A 99 -6.79 17.29 12.18
C ARG A 99 -5.68 17.45 13.21
N TYR A 100 -4.49 16.97 12.86
CA TYR A 100 -3.27 17.03 13.66
C TYR A 100 -2.18 17.76 12.89
N ASP A 101 -1.09 18.12 13.58
CA ASP A 101 0.10 18.68 12.93
C ASP A 101 0.63 17.70 11.88
N VAL A 102 1.16 18.24 10.77
CA VAL A 102 1.66 17.45 9.63
C VAL A 102 2.69 16.39 10.04
N SER A 103 3.48 16.65 11.09
CA SER A 103 4.45 15.70 11.65
C SER A 103 3.84 14.42 12.24
N ASN A 104 2.53 14.38 12.46
CA ASN A 104 1.82 13.18 12.90
C ASN A 104 1.42 12.26 11.74
N TYR A 105 1.58 12.71 10.49
CA TYR A 105 1.28 11.92 9.31
C TYR A 105 2.58 11.46 8.65
N LYS A 106 2.50 10.31 7.98
CA LYS A 106 3.58 9.83 7.13
C LYS A 106 3.52 10.55 5.79
N GLU A 107 4.59 11.26 5.47
CA GLU A 107 4.77 11.83 4.14
C GLU A 107 4.89 10.71 3.11
N TRP A 108 4.12 10.85 2.04
CA TRP A 108 4.15 9.93 0.91
C TRP A 108 5.13 10.44 -0.16
N THR A 109 6.11 9.62 -0.50
CA THR A 109 6.95 9.73 -1.70
C THR A 109 6.19 9.15 -2.89
N PRO A 110 5.86 9.98 -3.90
CA PRO A 110 5.24 9.51 -5.14
C PRO A 110 6.02 8.35 -5.79
N ILE A 111 5.29 7.45 -6.45
CA ILE A 111 5.93 6.37 -7.21
C ILE A 111 6.50 6.97 -8.49
N GLY A 112 7.82 7.04 -8.52
CA GLY A 112 8.60 7.56 -9.61
C GLY A 112 9.15 8.96 -9.35
N ASP A 113 10.28 9.27 -9.98
CA ASP A 113 11.01 10.53 -9.83
C ASP A 113 11.46 11.04 -11.21
N ARG A 114 10.84 12.14 -11.67
CA ARG A 114 11.18 12.76 -12.96
C ARG A 114 12.44 13.63 -12.89
N SER A 115 12.99 13.88 -11.69
CA SER A 115 14.20 14.69 -11.53
C SER A 115 15.48 13.98 -11.98
N VAL A 116 15.43 12.65 -12.15
CA VAL A 116 16.54 11.83 -12.63
C VAL A 116 16.25 11.37 -14.07
N TRP A 117 17.17 11.63 -14.99
CA TRP A 117 17.02 11.22 -16.39
C TRP A 117 16.98 9.69 -16.51
N ASP A 118 15.83 9.15 -16.94
CA ASP A 118 15.55 7.73 -17.22
C ASP A 118 15.78 6.74 -16.05
N TYR A 119 15.94 7.25 -14.83
CA TYR A 119 16.02 6.46 -13.61
C TYR A 119 14.83 6.76 -12.71
N GLY A 120 14.29 5.72 -12.07
CA GLY A 120 13.14 5.87 -11.18
C GLY A 120 11.87 6.29 -11.90
N ILE A 121 11.70 5.92 -13.16
CA ILE A 121 10.45 6.15 -13.90
C ILE A 121 9.67 4.84 -13.95
N PHE A 122 8.44 4.85 -13.43
CA PHE A 122 7.54 3.70 -13.59
C PHE A 122 6.99 3.65 -15.03
N LYS A 123 7.17 2.50 -15.68
CA LYS A 123 6.76 2.20 -17.07
C LYS A 123 5.83 0.96 -17.14
N GLY A 124 5.32 0.50 -15.99
CA GLY A 124 4.39 -0.62 -15.92
C GLY A 124 2.92 -0.21 -16.09
N ILE A 125 2.04 -1.18 -15.96
CA ILE A 125 0.58 -1.02 -15.98
C ILE A 125 0.07 -1.20 -14.56
N PHE A 126 -0.67 -0.22 -14.06
CA PHE A 126 -1.26 -0.25 -12.73
C PHE A 126 -2.78 -0.17 -12.82
N ASP A 127 -3.46 -1.22 -12.38
CA ASP A 127 -4.91 -1.30 -12.34
C ASP A 127 -5.40 -1.28 -10.89
N GLY A 128 -6.16 -0.24 -10.53
CA GLY A 128 -6.72 -0.14 -9.18
C GLY A 128 -7.82 -1.15 -8.88
N GLN A 129 -8.38 -1.83 -9.88
CA GLN A 129 -9.49 -2.80 -9.74
C GLN A 129 -10.68 -2.29 -8.91
N GLY A 130 -10.90 -0.97 -8.90
CA GLY A 130 -11.96 -0.32 -8.11
C GLY A 130 -11.61 -0.05 -6.64
N HIS A 131 -10.41 -0.38 -6.19
CA HIS A 131 -9.90 -0.05 -4.85
C HIS A 131 -9.34 1.36 -4.76
N THR A 132 -9.24 1.85 -3.53
CA THR A 132 -8.76 3.20 -3.21
C THR A 132 -7.42 3.20 -2.49
N ILE A 133 -6.68 4.30 -2.66
CA ILE A 133 -5.53 4.68 -1.82
C ILE A 133 -5.93 6.01 -1.15
N ARG A 134 -5.88 6.07 0.18
CA ARG A 134 -6.32 7.23 0.97
C ARG A 134 -5.38 7.58 2.11
#